data_AF-E6ZH20-F1
#
_entry.id   AF-E6ZH20-F1
#
_cell.length_a   1.000
_cell.length_b   1.000
_cell.length_c   1.000
_cell.angle_alpha   90.00
_cell.angle_beta   90.00
_cell.angle_gamma   90.00
#
_symmetry.space_group_name_H-M   'P 1'
#
loop_
_entity.id
_entity.type
_entity.pdbx_description
1 polymer ?
#
loop_
_entity_poly.entity_id
_entity_poly.type
_entity_poly.pdbx_seq_one_letter_code
_entity_poly.pdbx_strand_id
1 'polypeptide(L)' 'GALPFDHDNLRQLLEKVKSGVFHMPHFIPPDCQSLLKGMIEVNPEKRLT' A
#
# COMPACT_ATOMS: atom_id res chain seq x y z
N GLY A 1 -8.62 -1.61 -12.53
CA GLY A 1 -7.98 -1.58 -11.20
C GLY A 1 -6.77 -0.68 -11.28
N ALA A 2 -6.38 -0.04 -10.17
CA ALA A 2 -5.20 0.83 -10.10
C ALA A 2 -4.18 0.26 -9.11
N LEU A 3 -2.90 0.54 -9.31
CA LEU A 3 -1.83 0.14 -8.38
C LEU A 3 -1.89 1.00 -7.12
N PRO A 4 -1.54 0.44 -5.93
CA PRO A 4 -1.49 1.21 -4.69
C PRO A 4 -0.42 2.32 -4.72
N PHE A 5 0.64 2.12 -5.51
CA PHE A 5 1.68 3.11 -5.78
C PHE A 5 1.91 3.20 -7.27
N ASP A 6 1.69 4.37 -7.85
CA ASP A 6 1.94 4.65 -9.26
C ASP A 6 2.34 6.12 -9.46
N HIS A 7 3.27 6.33 -10.40
CA HIS A 7 3.75 7.64 -10.83
C HIS A 7 4.64 7.53 -12.09
N ASP A 8 4.49 8.44 -13.05
CA ASP A 8 5.30 8.46 -14.30
C ASP A 8 6.80 8.68 -14.04
N ASN A 9 7.10 9.45 -13.00
CA ASN A 9 8.47 9.68 -12.52
C ASN A 9 8.90 8.63 -11.48
N LEU A 10 9.95 7.87 -11.80
CA LEU A 10 10.51 6.81 -10.93
C LEU A 10 10.89 7.30 -9.53
N ARG A 11 11.45 8.52 -9.40
CA ARG A 11 11.83 9.05 -8.09
C ARG A 11 10.62 9.25 -7.19
N GLN A 12 9.54 9.78 -7.74
CA GLN A 12 8.30 9.98 -6.98
C GLN A 12 7.60 8.66 -6.66
N LEU A 13 7.67 7.66 -7.55
CA LEU A 13 7.22 6.31 -7.26
C LEU A 13 7.96 5.73 -6.06
N LEU A 14 9.29 5.82 -6.04
CA LEU A 14 10.11 5.32 -4.92
C LEU A 14 9.78 6.02 -3.60
N GLU A 15 9.57 7.34 -3.61
CA GLU A 15 9.16 8.09 -2.42
C GLU A 15 7.78 7.65 -1.90
N LYS A 16 6.81 7.40 -2.81
CA LYS A 16 5.49 6.85 -2.45
C LYS A 16 5.57 5.45 -1.85
N VAL A 17 6.39 4.57 -2.45
CA VAL A 17 6.59 3.21 -1.93
C VAL A 17 7.24 3.25 -0.56
N LYS A 18 8.23 4.12 -0.35
CA LYS A 18 8.88 4.30 0.96
C LYS A 18 7.95 4.87 2.02
N SER A 19 7.03 5.77 1.65
CA SER A 19 6.07 6.32 2.61
C SER A 19 5.00 5.31 3.01
N GLY A 20 4.73 4.31 2.16
CA GLY A 20 3.71 3.28 2.41
C GLY A 20 2.28 3.81 2.39
N VAL A 21 2.07 5.06 2.01
CA VAL A 21 0.74 5.69 1.99
C VAL A 21 0.07 5.34 0.67
N PHE A 22 -1.00 4.57 0.72
CA PHE A 22 -1.84 4.24 -0.44
C PHE A 22 -3.32 4.49 -0.15
N HIS A 23 -4.09 4.71 -1.21
CA HIS A 23 -5.53 4.93 -1.10
C HIS A 23 -6.26 3.60 -0.98
N MET A 24 -7.07 3.42 0.07
CA MET A 24 -7.94 2.27 0.26
C MET A 24 -9.38 2.61 -0.14
N PRO A 25 -9.93 2.03 -1.22
CA PRO A 25 -11.29 2.29 -1.63
C PRO A 25 -12.33 1.79 -0.62
N HIS A 26 -13.44 2.53 -0.45
CA HIS A 26 -14.49 2.22 0.52
C HIS A 26 -15.29 0.94 0.18
N PHE A 27 -15.26 0.50 -1.08
CA PHE A 27 -15.94 -0.72 -1.53
C PHE A 27 -15.20 -2.00 -1.10
N ILE A 28 -13.99 -1.90 -0.57
CA ILE A 28 -13.23 -3.05 -0.07
C ILE A 28 -13.75 -3.39 1.34
N PRO A 29 -14.14 -4.65 1.62
CA PRO A 29 -14.59 -5.06 2.95
C PRO A 29 -13.53 -4.80 4.03
N PRO A 30 -13.93 -4.47 5.28
CA PRO A 30 -13.00 -4.16 6.37
C PRO A 30 -11.92 -5.22 6.62
N ASP A 31 -12.28 -6.50 6.47
CA ASP A 31 -11.36 -7.63 6.66
C ASP A 31 -10.28 -7.64 5.58
N CYS A 32 -10.68 -7.41 4.32
CA CYS A 32 -9.75 -7.27 3.20
C CYS A 32 -8.88 -6.02 3.32
N GLN A 33 -9.41 -4.91 3.85
CA GLN A 33 -8.61 -3.71 4.10
C GLN A 33 -7.52 -3.98 5.15
N SER A 34 -7.87 -4.69 6.22
CA SER A 34 -6.94 -5.06 7.28
C SER A 34 -5.84 -5.99 6.76
N LEU A 35 -6.21 -6.98 5.95
CA LEU A 35 -5.27 -7.87 5.28
C LEU A 35 -4.30 -7.08 4.38
N LEU A 36 -4.82 -6.21 3.51
CA LEU A 36 -4.00 -5.39 2.60
C LEU A 36 -3.06 -4.46 3.36
N LYS A 37 -3.51 -3.84 4.45
CA LYS A 37 -2.64 -3.03 5.31
C LYS A 37 -1.51 -3.84 5.94
N GLY A 38 -1.78 -5.07 6.38
CA GLY A 38 -0.75 -5.96 6.92
C GLY A 38 0.24 -6.47 5.87
N MET A 39 -0.22 -6.69 4.64
CA MET A 39 0.64 -7.14 3.53
C MET A 39 1.51 -6.00 2.97
N ILE A 40 0.95 -4.79 2.86
CA ILE A 40 1.63 -3.58 2.35
C ILE A 40 2.19 -2.76 3.52
N GLU A 41 2.70 -3.44 4.55
CA GLU A 41 3.36 -2.82 5.69
C GLU A 41 4.81 -2.48 5.33
N VAL A 42 5.22 -1.24 5.62
CA VAL A 42 6.56 -0.73 5.34
C VAL A 42 7.58 -1.40 6.24
N ASN A 43 7.25 -1.59 7.52
CA ASN A 43 8.13 -2.29 8.45
C ASN A 43 8.08 -3.82 8.19
N PRO A 44 9.16 -4.45 7.72
CA PRO A 44 9.15 -5.88 7.44
C PRO A 44 8.88 -6.75 8.67
N GLU A 45 9.19 -6.30 9.89
CA GLU A 45 8.92 -7.03 11.13
C GLU A 45 7.43 -7.02 11.51
N LYS A 46 6.68 -6.01 11.05
CA LYS A 46 5.22 -5.89 11.28
C LYS A 46 4.40 -6.43 10.12
N ARG A 47 5.07 -6.76 9.00
CA ARG A 47 4.42 -7.27 7.79
C ARG A 47 3.87 -8.67 8.03
N LEU A 48 2.65 -8.91 7.57
CA LEU A 48 2.03 -10.23 7.62
C LEU A 48 2.85 -11.23 6.79
N THR A 49 3.12 -12.40 7.36
CA THR A 49 3.86 -13.53 6.75
C THR A 49 2.97 -14.72 6.49
#